data_AF-A0A075DA36-F1
#
_entry.id   AF-A0A075DA36-F1
#
_cell.length_a   1.000
_cell.length_b   1.000
_cell.length_c   1.000
_cell.angle_alpha   90.00
_cell.angle_beta   90.00
_cell.angle_gamma   90.00
#
_symmetry.space_group_name_H-M   'P 1'
#
loop_
_entity.id
_entity.type
_entity.pdbx_description
1 polymer ?
#
loop_
_entity_poly.entity_id
_entity_poly.type
_entity_poly.pdbx_seq_one_letter_code
_entity_poly.pdbx_strand_id
1 'polypeptide(L)' 'NLDKQTTITVDDRTFTVHADDLVKICDLGRGAYGIVGKMRHLPSNTIMAVK' A
#
# COMPACT_ATOMS: atom_id res chain seq x y z
N ASN A 1 8.38 -15.56 -10.50
CA ASN A 1 8.94 -14.32 -9.93
C ASN A 1 7.80 -13.31 -9.94
N LEU A 2 7.04 -13.23 -8.84
CA LEU A 2 5.90 -12.31 -8.77
C LEU A 2 6.48 -10.94 -8.47
N ASP A 3 6.34 -9.98 -9.38
CA ASP A 3 6.83 -8.62 -9.16
C ASP A 3 6.24 -8.08 -7.86
N LYS A 4 7.08 -7.98 -6.82
CA LYS A 4 6.71 -7.46 -5.48
C LYS A 4 6.69 -5.93 -5.46
N GLN A 5 6.46 -5.32 -6.62
CA GLN A 5 6.51 -3.89 -6.79
C GLN A 5 5.37 -3.39 -7.67
N THR A 6 4.89 -2.20 -7.35
CA THR A 6 3.95 -1.44 -8.17
C THR A 6 4.38 0.02 -8.17
N THR A 7 3.67 0.87 -8.91
CA THR A 7 3.86 2.32 -8.86
C THR A 7 2.59 3.00 -8.41
N ILE A 8 2.75 4.07 -7.64
CA ILE A 8 1.67 4.98 -7.27
C ILE A 8 2.04 6.39 -7.68
N THR A 9 1.04 7.21 -7.98
CA THR A 9 1.22 8.65 -8.20
C THR A 9 0.50 9.40 -7.10
N VAL A 10 1.23 10.26 -6.39
CA VAL A 10 0.72 11.12 -5.32
C VAL A 10 1.31 12.51 -5.54
N ASP A 11 0.47 13.54 -5.56
CA ASP A 11 0.87 14.94 -5.75
C ASP A 11 1.81 15.15 -6.96
N ASP A 12 1.42 14.61 -8.12
CA ASP A 12 2.17 14.64 -9.39
C ASP A 12 3.56 13.96 -9.36
N ARG A 13 3.85 13.18 -8.32
CA ARG A 13 5.09 12.39 -8.20
C ARG A 13 4.78 10.90 -8.23
N THR A 14 5.54 10.17 -9.03
CA THR A 14 5.45 8.72 -9.11
C THR A 14 6.47 8.07 -8.20
N PHE A 15 6.01 7.10 -7.40
CA PHE A 15 6.83 6.31 -6.50
C PHE A 15 6.73 4.84 -6.88
N THR A 16 7.87 4.14 -6.89
CA THR A 16 7.87 2.68 -6.82
C THR A 16 7.55 2.28 -5.39
N VAL A 17 6.62 1.34 -5.23
CA VAL A 17 6.19 0.79 -3.95
C VAL A 17 6.64 -0.65 -3.90
N HIS A 18 7.48 -0.99 -2.94
CA HIS A 18 7.76 -2.38 -2.57
C HIS A 18 6.87 -2.79 -1.40
N ALA A 19 6.59 -4.09 -1.28
CA ALA A 19 5.81 -4.61 -0.14
C ALA A 19 6.45 -4.26 1.21
N ASP A 20 7.78 -4.22 1.28
CA ASP A 20 8.54 -3.91 2.50
C ASP A 20 8.48 -2.41 2.87
N ASP A 21 8.04 -1.54 1.95
CA ASP A 21 7.85 -0.10 2.21
C ASP A 21 6.52 0.20 2.90
N LEU A 22 5.62 -0.78 3.01
CA LEU A 22 4.27 -0.63 3.55
C LEU A 22 4.22 -1.07 5.02
N VAL A 23 3.93 -0.11 5.89
CA VAL A 23 3.69 -0.39 7.31
C VAL A 23 2.19 -0.46 7.57
N LYS A 24 1.71 -1.64 7.98
CA LYS A 24 0.32 -1.84 8.38
C LYS A 24 0.00 -1.05 9.65
N ILE A 25 -1.12 -0.33 9.64
CA ILE A 25 -1.66 0.44 10.76
C ILE A 25 -2.79 -0.34 11.43
N CYS A 26 -3.83 -0.68 10.65
CA CYS A 26 -4.97 -1.45 11.12
C CYS A 26 -5.69 -2.11 9.95
N ASP A 27 -6.61 -3.03 10.24
CA ASP A 27 -7.56 -3.51 9.24
C ASP A 27 -8.70 -2.50 9.07
N LEU A 28 -9.04 -2.18 7.83
CA LEU A 28 -10.18 -1.32 7.49
C LEU A 28 -11.46 -2.12 7.27
N GLY A 29 -11.34 -3.36 6.79
CA GLY A 29 -12.50 -4.21 6.55
C GLY A 29 -12.13 -5.61 6.08
N ARG A 30 -13.10 -6.52 6.19
CA ARG A 30 -12.99 -7.91 5.73
C ARG A 30 -14.20 -8.25 4.88
N GLY A 31 -13.97 -8.84 3.72
CA GLY A 31 -15.02 -9.33 2.83
C GLY A 31 -14.77 -10.78 2.40
N ALA A 32 -15.62 -11.29 1.51
CA ALA A 32 -15.50 -12.65 0.97
C ALA A 32 -14.15 -12.91 0.26
N TYR A 33 -13.47 -11.86 -0.18
CA TYR A 33 -12.24 -11.92 -0.98
C TYR A 33 -10.98 -11.42 -0.24
N GLY A 34 -11.04 -11.27 1.09
CA GLY A 34 -9.87 -10.94 1.89
C GLY A 34 -10.06 -9.75 2.82
N ILE A 35 -8.93 -9.20 3.28
CA ILE A 35 -8.85 -8.08 4.23
C ILE A 35 -8.30 -6.87 3.48
N VAL A 36 -8.87 -5.69 3.74
CA VAL A 36 -8.28 -4.42 3.32
C VAL A 36 -7.60 -3.81 4.54
N GLY A 37 -6.31 -3.52 4.43
CA GLY A 37 -5.50 -2.89 5.47
C GLY A 37 -5.31 -1.40 5.22
N LYS A 38 -5.34 -0.59 6.29
CA LYS A 38 -4.79 0.76 6.30
C LYS A 38 -3.28 0.65 6.42
N MET A 39 -2.53 1.16 5.45
CA MET A 39 -1.06 1.09 5.44
C MET A 39 -0.44 2.45 5.18
N ARG A 40 0.77 2.66 5.69
CA ARG A 40 1.62 3.81 5.39
C ARG A 40 2.74 3.39 4.45
N HIS A 41 2.82 4.02 3.28
CA HIS A 41 3.97 3.88 2.40
C HIS A 41 5.07 4.84 2.85
N LEU A 42 6.19 4.32 3.38
CA LEU A 42 7.23 5.12 4.02
C LEU A 42 7.87 6.17 3.09
N PRO A 43 8.29 5.85 1.85
CA PRO A 43 8.95 6.80 0.95
C PRO A 43 8.09 8.04 0.61
N SER A 44 6.79 7.84 0.40
CA SER A 44 5.84 8.92 0.07
C SER A 44 5.16 9.53 1.31
N ASN A 45 5.33 8.91 2.47
CA ASN A 45 4.56 9.17 3.70
C ASN A 45 3.02 9.16 3.52
N THR A 46 2.52 8.47 2.50
CA THR A 46 1.09 8.43 2.17
C THR A 46 0.38 7.30 2.91
N ILE A 47 -0.80 7.59 3.45
CA ILE A 47 -1.70 6.58 4.03
C ILE A 47 -2.66 6.09 2.95
N MET A 48 -2.76 4.77 2.77
CA MET A 48 -3.58 4.16 1.73
C MET A 48 -4.28 2.89 2.22
N ALA A 49 -5.32 2.49 1.50
CA ALA A 49 -5.97 1.20 1.66
C ALA A 49 -5.33 0.19 0.70
N VAL A 50 -4.88 -0.96 1.20
CA VAL A 50 -4.22 -2.02 0.43
C VAL A 50 -5.00 -3.32 0.63
N LYS A 51 -5.25 -4.03 -0.46
CA LYS A 51 -5.86 -5.37 -0.46
C LYS A 51 -4.80 -6.42 -0.75
#